data_AF-A0A6B0CI52-F1
#
_entry.id   AF-A0A6B0CI52-F1
#
_cell.length_a   1.000
_cell.length_b   1.000
_cell.length_c   1.000
_cell.angle_alpha   90.00
_cell.angle_beta   90.00
_cell.angle_gamma   90.00
#
_symmetry.space_group_name_H-M   'P 1'
#
loop_
_entity.id
_entity.type
_entity.pdbx_description
1 polymer ?
#
loop_
_entity_poly.entity_id
_entity_poly.type
_entity_poly.pdbx_seq_one_letter_code
_entity_poly.pdbx_strand_id
1 'polypeptide(L)'
;NINVCTHIINGLPGEDYDMMMATAKEVAQMDVQGIKIHLLHLLKGTPMVKQYDKGLLTFMTQEEYTNLVVDQLEVIRPEMIVHRITGDGPIDIMVGPMWSVNKWEVLNGIDAELARRNSYQGLRYKSKVKQ
;
A
#
# COMPACT_ATOMS: atom_id res chain seq x y z
N ASN A 1 -8.40 18.78 19.18
CA ASN A 1 -8.58 17.59 18.32
C ASN A 1 -8.06 17.88 16.94
N ILE A 2 -7.07 17.12 16.48
CA ILE A 2 -6.48 17.20 15.13
C ILE A 2 -6.68 15.83 14.49
N ASN A 3 -7.23 15.79 13.28
CA ASN A 3 -7.36 14.53 12.54
C ASN A 3 -5.97 14.03 12.11
N VAL A 4 -5.71 12.74 12.34
CA VAL A 4 -4.44 12.08 12.03
C VAL A 4 -4.61 11.18 10.81
N CYS A 5 -3.63 11.23 9.90
CA CYS A 5 -3.58 10.40 8.71
C CYS A 5 -2.24 9.65 8.65
N THR A 6 -2.30 8.32 8.60
CA THR A 6 -1.09 7.47 8.53
C THR A 6 -0.67 7.23 7.09
N HIS A 7 0.62 7.31 6.80
CA HIS A 7 1.18 6.96 5.49
C HIS A 7 2.00 5.69 5.62
N ILE A 8 1.57 4.63 4.92
CA ILE A 8 2.30 3.36 4.83
C ILE A 8 2.91 3.22 3.43
N ILE A 9 4.08 2.60 3.36
CA ILE A 9 4.79 2.32 2.13
C ILE A 9 5.02 0.82 2.06
N ASN A 10 4.50 0.16 1.03
CA ASN A 10 4.66 -1.26 0.75
C ASN A 10 5.92 -1.49 -0.09
N GLY A 11 6.68 -2.54 0.24
CA GLY A 11 7.82 -3.01 -0.54
C GLY A 11 9.15 -2.40 -0.11
N LEU A 12 9.27 -1.98 1.16
CA LEU A 12 10.55 -1.55 1.71
C LEU A 12 11.56 -2.71 1.74
N PRO A 13 12.88 -2.43 1.70
CA PRO A 13 13.90 -3.47 1.79
C PRO A 13 13.70 -4.37 3.01
N GLY A 14 13.56 -5.68 2.76
CA GLY A 14 13.36 -6.69 3.80
C GLY A 14 11.92 -6.89 4.26
N GLU A 15 10.93 -6.18 3.69
CA GLU A 15 9.52 -6.48 3.93
C GLU A 15 9.04 -7.68 3.10
N ASP A 16 8.28 -8.54 3.75
CA ASP A 16 7.44 -9.54 3.08
C ASP A 16 5.95 -9.16 3.17
N TYR A 17 5.11 -9.99 2.54
CA TYR A 17 3.66 -9.81 2.54
C TYR A 17 3.06 -9.73 3.95
N ASP A 18 3.49 -10.60 4.86
CA ASP A 18 2.94 -10.69 6.21
C ASP A 18 3.29 -9.46 7.05
N MET A 19 4.50 -8.92 6.88
CA MET A 19 4.93 -7.67 7.50
C MET A 19 4.09 -6.49 7.03
N MET A 20 3.87 -6.35 5.72
CA MET A 20 3.04 -5.27 5.16
C MET A 20 1.57 -5.38 5.59
N MET A 21 1.06 -6.62 5.72
CA MET A 21 -0.28 -6.87 6.26
C MET A 21 -0.37 -6.58 7.76
N ALA A 22 0.67 -6.89 8.54
CA ALA A 22 0.73 -6.56 9.95
C ALA A 22 0.66 -5.05 10.16
N THR A 23 1.40 -4.26 9.38
CA THR A 23 1.34 -2.79 9.40
C THR A 23 -0.09 -2.27 9.20
N ALA A 24 -0.80 -2.74 8.15
CA ALA A 24 -2.18 -2.30 7.90
C ALA A 24 -3.13 -2.68 9.05
N LYS A 25 -2.99 -3.88 9.62
CA LYS A 25 -3.79 -4.33 10.77
C LYS A 25 -3.54 -3.50 12.01
N GLU A 26 -2.30 -3.11 12.29
CA GLU A 26 -1.97 -2.24 13.42
C GLU A 26 -2.53 -0.83 13.22
N VAL A 27 -2.40 -0.25 12.03
CA VAL A 27 -3.04 1.04 11.70
C VAL A 27 -4.56 0.98 11.87
N ALA A 28 -5.19 -0.14 11.52
CA ALA A 28 -6.62 -0.36 11.72
C ALA A 28 -7.07 -0.39 13.20
N GLN A 29 -6.15 -0.55 14.16
CA GLN A 29 -6.43 -0.49 15.59
C GLN A 29 -6.08 0.88 16.22
N MET A 30 -5.32 1.72 15.53
CA MET A 30 -4.93 3.05 16.03
C MET A 30 -6.07 4.08 15.89
N ASP A 31 -6.11 5.10 16.74
CA ASP A 31 -7.05 6.23 16.61
C ASP A 31 -6.62 7.23 15.52
N VAL A 32 -6.66 6.78 14.26
CA VAL A 32 -6.36 7.58 13.06
C VAL A 32 -7.55 7.65 12.12
N GLN A 33 -7.82 8.82 11.57
CA GLN A 33 -9.03 9.06 10.78
C GLN A 33 -8.83 8.77 9.29
N GLY A 34 -7.57 8.70 8.82
CA GLY A 34 -7.29 8.34 7.43
C GLY A 34 -5.98 7.59 7.23
N ILE A 35 -5.85 7.03 6.03
CA ILE A 35 -4.67 6.28 5.59
C ILE A 35 -4.30 6.63 4.15
N LYS A 36 -2.99 6.65 3.89
CA LYS A 36 -2.38 6.66 2.55
C LYS A 36 -1.60 5.37 2.39
N ILE A 37 -1.95 4.58 1.37
CA ILE A 37 -1.21 3.37 0.99
C ILE A 37 -0.42 3.69 -0.27
N HIS A 38 0.88 3.45 -0.21
CA HIS A 38 1.84 3.81 -1.26
C HIS A 38 2.73 2.62 -1.59
N LEU A 39 3.03 2.42 -2.87
CA LEU A 39 4.07 1.49 -3.32
C LEU A 39 5.46 2.14 -3.24
N LEU A 40 6.50 1.46 -2.78
CA LEU A 40 7.84 2.02 -2.83
C LEU A 40 8.23 2.42 -4.27
N HIS A 41 8.54 3.71 -4.47
CA HIS A 41 9.14 4.23 -5.69
C HIS A 41 10.62 4.46 -5.46
N LEU A 42 11.46 3.75 -6.21
CA LEU A 42 12.89 4.02 -6.24
C LEU A 42 13.18 5.15 -7.20
N LEU A 43 13.75 6.23 -6.68
CA LEU A 43 14.15 7.41 -7.46
C LEU A 43 15.67 7.49 -7.57
N LYS A 44 16.15 7.98 -8.73
CA LYS A 44 17.57 8.27 -8.97
C LYS A 44 18.09 9.25 -7.92
N GLY A 45 19.36 9.09 -7.55
CA GLY A 45 20.01 9.96 -6.58
C GLY A 45 19.67 9.66 -5.11
N THR A 46 18.87 8.63 -4.82
CA THR A 46 18.61 8.19 -3.44
C THR A 46 19.63 7.13 -2.98
N PRO A 47 19.96 7.05 -1.67
CA PRO A 47 20.83 5.99 -1.15
C PRO A 47 20.32 4.57 -1.45
N MET A 48 19.01 4.42 -1.61
CA MET A 48 18.35 3.15 -1.90
C MET A 48 18.69 2.60 -3.29
N VAL A 49 19.17 3.44 -4.22
CA VAL A 49 19.69 2.96 -5.52
C VAL A 49 20.86 2.01 -5.30
N LYS A 50 21.76 2.33 -4.37
CA LYS A 50 22.89 1.45 -4.01
C LYS A 50 22.45 0.15 -3.34
N GLN A 51 21.28 0.14 -2.69
CA GLN A 51 20.71 -1.08 -2.10
C GLN A 51 20.13 -1.97 -3.20
N TYR A 52 19.42 -1.37 -4.15
CA TYR A 52 18.90 -2.05 -5.34
C TYR A 52 20.01 -2.67 -6.19
N ASP A 53 21.08 -1.92 -6.49
CA ASP A 53 22.23 -2.41 -7.27
C ASP A 53 22.94 -3.60 -6.60
N LYS A 54 22.81 -3.74 -5.28
CA LYS A 54 23.35 -4.85 -4.48
C LYS A 54 22.37 -6.02 -4.31
N GLY A 55 21.18 -5.95 -4.91
CA GLY A 55 20.14 -6.96 -4.76
C GLY A 55 19.44 -6.98 -3.40
N LEU A 56 19.55 -5.90 -2.61
CA LEU A 56 18.92 -5.78 -1.29
C LEU A 56 17.47 -5.25 -1.36
N LEU A 57 17.06 -4.74 -2.52
CA LEU A 57 15.71 -4.30 -2.80
C LEU A 57 15.22 -5.01 -4.05
N THR A 58 14.02 -5.58 -3.97
CA THR A 58 13.30 -6.16 -5.10
C THR A 58 11.98 -5.44 -5.24
N PHE A 59 11.58 -5.12 -6.46
CA PHE A 59 10.29 -4.49 -6.71
C PHE A 59 9.16 -5.51 -6.65
N MET A 60 8.03 -5.08 -6.09
CA MET A 60 6.77 -5.80 -6.24
C MET A 60 6.32 -5.76 -7.70
N THR A 61 5.72 -6.85 -8.16
CA THR A 61 4.90 -6.85 -9.37
C THR A 61 3.59 -6.10 -9.12
N GLN A 62 2.94 -5.66 -10.21
CA GLN A 62 1.64 -5.01 -10.12
C GLN A 62 0.58 -5.94 -9.53
N GLU A 63 0.63 -7.23 -9.85
CA GLU A 63 -0.29 -8.23 -9.33
C GLU A 63 -0.14 -8.39 -7.82
N GLU A 64 1.10 -8.55 -7.31
CA GLU A 64 1.37 -8.63 -5.87
C GLU A 64 0.89 -7.38 -5.13
N TYR A 65 1.17 -6.19 -5.68
CA TYR A 65 0.73 -4.94 -5.09
C TYR A 65 -0.80 -4.81 -5.08
N THR A 66 -1.46 -5.17 -6.18
CA THR A 66 -2.92 -5.13 -6.31
C THR A 66 -3.58 -6.03 -5.27
N ASN A 67 -3.14 -7.29 -5.18
CA ASN A 67 -3.66 -8.24 -4.20
C ASN A 67 -3.44 -7.76 -2.77
N LEU A 68 -2.22 -7.29 -2.45
CA LEU A 68 -1.88 -6.77 -1.13
C LEU A 68 -2.74 -5.58 -0.75
N VAL A 69 -2.91 -4.59 -1.64
CA VAL A 69 -3.74 -3.42 -1.34
C VAL A 69 -5.19 -3.83 -1.08
N VAL A 70 -5.74 -4.75 -1.86
CA VAL A 70 -7.09 -5.27 -1.60
C VAL A 70 -7.17 -5.96 -0.23
N ASP A 71 -6.20 -6.80 0.11
CA ASP A 71 -6.13 -7.43 1.43
C ASP A 71 -6.03 -6.39 2.56
N GLN A 72 -5.23 -5.33 2.38
CA GLN A 72 -5.11 -4.23 3.33
C GLN A 72 -6.43 -3.45 3.48
N LEU A 73 -7.12 -3.16 2.37
CA LEU A 73 -8.42 -2.50 2.38
C LEU A 73 -9.47 -3.31 3.14
N GLU A 74 -9.47 -4.64 2.98
CA GLU A 74 -10.41 -5.53 3.67
C GLU A 74 -10.24 -5.52 5.19
N VAL A 75 -9.05 -5.22 5.72
CA VAL A 75 -8.73 -5.30 7.16
C VAL A 75 -8.68 -3.95 7.88
N ILE A 76 -8.72 -2.82 7.16
CA ILE A 76 -8.87 -1.49 7.79
C ILE A 76 -10.32 -1.22 8.18
N ARG A 77 -10.56 -0.24 9.06
CA ARG A 77 -11.92 0.11 9.51
C ARG A 77 -12.80 0.59 8.35
N PRO A 78 -14.09 0.21 8.31
CA PRO A 78 -15.03 0.73 7.31
C PRO A 78 -15.12 2.26 7.29
N GLU A 79 -14.93 2.92 8.43
CA GLU A 79 -15.06 4.39 8.58
C GLU A 79 -13.74 5.14 8.32
N MET A 80 -12.61 4.44 8.16
CA MET A 80 -11.31 5.07 7.90
C MET A 80 -11.29 5.66 6.49
N ILE A 81 -10.90 6.93 6.37
CA ILE A 81 -10.80 7.59 5.06
C ILE A 81 -9.54 7.12 4.34
N VAL A 82 -9.70 6.46 3.21
CA VAL A 82 -8.58 6.11 2.33
C VAL A 82 -8.29 7.31 1.41
N HIS A 83 -7.20 8.01 1.68
CA HIS A 83 -6.81 9.19 0.88
C HIS A 83 -6.21 8.80 -0.47
N ARG A 84 -5.52 7.64 -0.53
CA ARG A 84 -4.92 7.07 -1.75
C ARG A 84 -4.47 5.63 -1.51
N ILE A 85 -4.40 4.89 -2.61
CA ILE A 85 -4.00 3.48 -2.67
C ILE A 85 -2.87 3.19 -3.67
N THR A 86 -2.33 4.24 -4.28
CA THR A 86 -1.17 4.19 -5.17
C THR A 86 -0.48 5.54 -5.15
N GLY A 87 0.62 5.70 -5.88
CA GLY A 87 1.35 6.94 -5.94
C GLY A 87 1.92 7.33 -7.27
N ASP A 88 2.40 8.57 -7.28
CA ASP A 88 3.06 9.19 -8.41
C ASP A 88 4.52 9.47 -8.00
N GLY A 89 5.45 9.25 -8.92
CA GLY A 89 6.83 9.71 -8.79
C GLY A 89 7.26 10.41 -10.08
N PRO A 90 8.24 11.32 -10.04
CA PRO A 90 8.66 12.03 -11.24
C PRO A 90 9.30 11.04 -12.22
N ILE A 91 8.70 10.91 -13.40
CA ILE A 91 9.00 9.86 -14.38
C ILE A 91 10.45 9.93 -14.85
N ASP A 92 11.01 11.12 -14.98
CA ASP A 92 12.38 11.39 -15.44
C ASP A 92 13.46 10.80 -14.51
N ILE A 93 13.16 10.74 -13.20
CA ILE A 93 14.05 10.19 -12.19
C ILE A 93 13.55 8.86 -11.61
N MET A 94 12.49 8.27 -12.13
CA MET A 94 12.01 6.96 -11.67
C MET A 94 12.97 5.85 -12.12
N VAL A 95 13.35 4.99 -11.18
CA VAL A 95 14.07 3.73 -11.43
C VAL A 95 13.09 2.57 -11.49
N GLY A 96 12.09 2.56 -10.60
CA GLY A 96 11.01 1.59 -10.65
C GLY A 96 10.16 1.55 -9.37
N PRO A 97 9.15 0.65 -9.34
CA PRO A 97 8.75 -0.19 -10.47
C PRO A 97 8.04 0.61 -11.57
N MET A 98 8.41 0.38 -12.83
CA MET A 98 7.92 1.23 -13.94
C MET A 98 6.43 1.08 -14.24
N TRP A 99 5.81 -0.04 -13.87
CA TRP A 99 4.37 -0.21 -14.04
C TRP A 99 3.54 0.79 -13.21
N SER A 100 4.09 1.29 -12.09
CA SER A 100 3.37 2.19 -11.19
C SER A 100 3.10 3.57 -11.79
N VAL A 101 3.81 3.95 -12.86
CA VAL A 101 3.57 5.22 -13.58
C VAL A 101 2.20 5.22 -14.26
N ASN A 102 1.66 4.05 -14.59
CA ASN A 102 0.33 3.92 -15.18
C ASN A 102 -0.75 3.83 -14.09
N LYS A 103 -1.00 4.96 -13.43
CA LYS A 103 -1.93 5.06 -12.30
C LYS A 103 -3.32 4.47 -12.57
N TRP A 104 -3.87 4.69 -13.76
CA TRP A 104 -5.20 4.17 -14.12
C TRP A 104 -5.23 2.66 -14.15
N GLU A 105 -4.18 2.03 -14.64
CA GLU A 105 -4.08 0.57 -14.70
C GLU A 105 -4.02 -0.04 -13.29
N VAL A 106 -3.26 0.58 -12.39
CA VAL A 106 -3.19 0.15 -10.98
C VAL A 106 -4.54 0.30 -10.28
N LEU A 107 -5.23 1.44 -10.46
CA LEU A 107 -6.54 1.67 -9.86
C LEU A 107 -7.59 0.70 -10.40
N ASN A 108 -7.62 0.48 -11.71
CA ASN A 108 -8.53 -0.48 -12.34
C ASN A 108 -8.25 -1.92 -11.89
N GLY A 109 -6.97 -2.28 -11.70
CA GLY A 109 -6.59 -3.58 -11.16
C GLY A 109 -7.16 -3.80 -9.76
N ILE A 110 -7.06 -2.79 -8.89
CA ILE A 110 -7.60 -2.87 -7.51
C ILE A 110 -9.13 -2.95 -7.52
N ASP A 111 -9.80 -2.14 -8.34
CA ASP A 111 -11.27 -2.18 -8.47
C ASP A 111 -11.76 -3.53 -9.01
N ALA A 112 -11.13 -4.02 -10.08
CA ALA A 112 -11.44 -5.33 -10.65
C ALA A 112 -11.21 -6.47 -9.65
N GLU A 113 -10.15 -6.40 -8.84
CA GLU A 113 -9.84 -7.42 -7.86
C GLU A 113 -10.82 -7.41 -6.67
N LEU A 114 -11.24 -6.23 -6.20
CA LEU A 114 -12.35 -6.11 -5.24
C LEU A 114 -13.64 -6.71 -5.78
N ALA A 115 -14.00 -6.36 -7.02
CA ALA A 115 -15.20 -6.88 -7.68
C ALA A 115 -15.14 -8.41 -7.86
N ARG A 116 -14.00 -8.95 -8.30
CA ARG A 116 -13.77 -10.39 -8.48
C ARG A 116 -13.95 -11.16 -7.18
N ARG A 117 -13.55 -10.57 -6.04
CA ARG A 117 -13.70 -11.15 -4.71
C ARG A 117 -15.07 -10.91 -4.07
N ASN A 118 -15.92 -10.10 -4.69
CA ASN A 118 -17.14 -9.55 -4.07
C ASN A 118 -16.82 -8.92 -2.70
N SER A 119 -15.77 -8.10 -2.68
CA SER A 119 -15.15 -7.57 -1.48
C SER A 119 -15.19 -6.04 -1.42
N TYR A 120 -14.93 -5.49 -0.24
CA TYR A 120 -14.93 -4.06 0.02
C TYR A 120 -14.11 -3.73 1.28
N GLN A 121 -13.84 -2.44 1.48
CA GLN A 121 -13.10 -1.95 2.63
C GLN A 121 -13.73 -2.39 3.95
N GLY A 122 -12.93 -2.99 4.83
CA GLY A 122 -13.37 -3.43 6.15
C GLY A 122 -14.23 -4.68 6.19
N LEU A 123 -14.43 -5.40 5.07
CA LEU A 123 -15.16 -6.67 5.05
C LEU A 123 -14.59 -7.69 6.05
N ARG A 124 -13.28 -7.67 6.29
CA ARG A 124 -12.56 -8.58 7.20
C ARG A 124 -12.06 -7.87 8.46
N TYR A 125 -12.50 -6.64 8.72
CA TYR A 125 -12.13 -5.91 9.92
C TYR A 125 -12.63 -6.63 11.17
N LYS A 126 -11.71 -6.90 12.10
CA LYS A 126 -12.02 -7.45 13.42
C LYS A 126 -11.59 -6.44 14.47
N SER A 127 -12.57 -5.86 15.16
CA SER A 127 -12.29 -5.01 16.33
C SER A 127 -11.67 -5.86 17.44
N LYS A 128 -10.50 -5.45 17.95
CA LYS A 128 -9.96 -6.02 19.20
C LYS A 128 -10.61 -5.40 20.44
N VAL A 129 -11.42 -4.35 20.27
CA VAL A 129 -12.14 -3.70 21.36
C VAL A 129 -13.45 -4.46 21.58
N LYS A 130 -13.54 -5.16 22.72
CA LYS A 130 -14.82 -5.62 23.27
C LYS A 130 -15.75 -4.40 23.39
N GLN A 131 -16.94 -4.49 22.81
CA GLN A 131 -18.07 -3.65 23.26
C GLN A 131 -18.32 -3.90 24.75
#